data_AF-A0AAD9L4H7-F1
#
_entry.id   AF-A0AAD9L4H7-F1
#
_cell.length_a   1.000
_cell.length_b   1.000
_cell.length_c   1.000
_cell.angle_alpha   90.00
_cell.angle_beta   90.00
_cell.angle_gamma   90.00
#
_symmetry.space_group_name_H-M   'P 1'
#
loop_
_entity.id
_entity.type
_entity.pdbx_description
1 polymer ?
#
loop_
_entity_poly.entity_id
_entity_poly.type
_entity_poly.pdbx_seq_one_letter_code
_entity_poly.pdbx_strand_id
1 'polypeptide(L)'
;MRIAVIGQSQFAADVYQELRSDGHTISGVFTVPDKDGRVDPLAQVAAEDGVDVFKVERWRRKGQTLPDVLRQYQSVGADLNVLPFCTQFIPMDVIDFPQHHSIIYHPSLLPRHRGASAINWTLIEGDHEAGLTVFWADDGLDTGPVLLQRSCKVLPDDTVDSLYNRFLFPEGVKAMAEAVRLIATGQAPRIPQAVEGATYDPKMTQKSAKIDWSLTAEQIHNFIRGNDKVPGAWTTVGSEQVTLYGSELWQGGTPEGTEVTVAGLPAGHAIVHKEGLWLLTTDDTAVNVRQMKFESGKTILASNYGKTDEKVALLLNDEEEEIEKLICDMWQDILQREDITGDTDFFKAGARSMEVVRLVEEVRERCMGMTLHNDDVYLATTLDEFVRVVILRMRGEGDDELKFNAVERNVNNRDVNFPHQLFINNKFVDSTSKAVSDVVNPSDESVICQVAMGTEEDVDKAVAAAEKAFHGEWGKMNARDRGKLMYRLASLMTDHLEELATIETLDSGALYTVALKTHVGMSIDVLQYFAGWCDKIQVRYRTHRGHLV
;
A
#
# COMPACT_ATOMS: atom_id res chain seq x y z
N MET A 1 -4.92 19.69 30.54
CA MET A 1 -3.76 19.36 31.41
C MET A 1 -2.50 19.92 30.75
N ARG A 2 -1.41 20.09 31.51
CA ARG A 2 -0.07 20.34 30.98
C ARG A 2 0.59 19.00 30.65
N ILE A 3 0.99 18.80 29.40
CA ILE A 3 1.47 17.50 28.90
C ILE A 3 2.89 17.62 28.39
N ALA A 4 3.77 16.71 28.81
CA ALA A 4 5.04 16.47 28.13
C ALA A 4 4.85 15.34 27.10
N VAL A 5 5.17 15.60 25.84
CA VAL A 5 5.17 14.57 24.79
C VAL A 5 6.59 14.06 24.61
N ILE A 6 6.78 12.74 24.79
CA ILE A 6 8.09 12.08 24.70
C ILE A 6 7.99 11.02 23.59
N GLY A 7 8.44 11.35 22.39
CA GLY A 7 8.26 10.49 21.22
C GLY A 7 9.02 10.99 19.99
N GLN A 8 8.70 10.43 18.82
CA GLN A 8 9.28 10.80 17.53
C GLN A 8 8.34 10.40 16.38
N SER A 9 8.71 10.74 15.14
CA SER A 9 7.96 10.42 13.91
C SER A 9 6.66 11.21 13.74
N GLN A 10 6.06 11.07 12.56
CA GLN A 10 4.76 11.63 12.21
C GLN A 10 3.65 11.19 13.17
N PHE A 11 3.68 9.95 13.67
CA PHE A 11 2.69 9.45 14.62
C PHE A 11 2.65 10.30 15.90
N ALA A 12 3.82 10.66 16.45
CA ALA A 12 3.87 11.49 17.64
C ALA A 12 3.48 12.95 17.34
N ALA A 13 3.79 13.46 16.15
CA ALA A 13 3.37 14.79 15.70
C ALA A 13 1.84 14.90 15.61
N ASP A 14 1.17 13.88 15.08
CA ASP A 14 -0.30 13.84 14.97
C ASP A 14 -0.96 13.70 16.34
N VAL A 15 -0.40 12.88 17.24
CA VAL A 15 -0.85 12.84 18.65
C VAL A 15 -0.68 14.20 19.31
N TYR A 16 0.46 14.86 19.12
CA TYR A 16 0.71 16.21 19.65
C TYR A 16 -0.34 17.21 19.17
N GLN A 17 -0.69 17.20 17.88
CA GLN A 17 -1.70 18.10 17.30
C GLN A 17 -3.11 17.82 17.83
N GLU A 18 -3.48 16.54 17.94
CA GLU A 18 -4.78 16.14 18.48
C GLU A 18 -4.94 16.57 19.95
N LEU A 19 -3.90 16.39 20.78
CA LEU A 19 -3.92 16.81 22.18
C LEU A 19 -4.05 18.34 22.34
N ARG A 20 -3.42 19.12 21.46
CA ARG A 20 -3.61 20.59 21.44
C ARG A 20 -5.02 20.97 21.03
N SER A 21 -5.57 20.29 20.03
CA SER A 21 -6.93 20.50 19.53
C SER A 21 -7.99 20.20 20.61
N ASP A 22 -7.72 19.23 21.49
CA ASP A 22 -8.48 18.92 22.70
C ASP A 22 -8.33 19.98 23.83
N GLY A 23 -7.60 21.06 23.60
CA GLY A 23 -7.41 22.16 24.54
C GLY A 23 -6.39 21.87 25.64
N HIS A 24 -5.54 20.86 25.47
CA HIS A 24 -4.43 20.62 26.37
C HIS A 24 -3.24 21.53 26.05
N THR A 25 -2.44 21.83 27.08
CA THR A 25 -1.21 22.62 26.92
C THR A 25 -0.05 21.66 26.80
N ILE A 26 0.64 21.63 25.66
CA ILE A 26 1.89 20.89 25.55
C ILE A 26 3.01 21.75 26.15
N SER A 27 3.51 21.34 27.32
CA SER A 27 4.49 22.11 28.09
C SER A 27 5.93 21.87 27.66
N GLY A 28 6.19 20.79 26.92
CA GLY A 28 7.49 20.49 26.35
C GLY A 28 7.48 19.21 25.53
N VAL A 29 8.36 19.16 24.53
CA VAL A 29 8.51 18.03 23.61
C VAL A 29 9.92 17.46 23.74
N PHE A 30 10.02 16.15 24.00
CA PHE A 30 11.29 15.42 24.10
C PHE A 30 11.36 14.40 22.96
N THR A 31 12.27 14.62 22.03
CA THR A 31 12.39 13.83 20.79
C THR A 31 13.85 13.50 20.49
N VAL A 32 14.09 12.77 19.41
CA VAL A 32 15.42 12.33 18.97
C VAL A 32 16.24 13.47 18.37
N PRO A 33 17.58 13.39 18.39
CA PRO A 33 18.44 14.30 17.65
C PRO A 33 18.18 14.24 16.14
N ASP A 34 18.46 15.36 15.46
CA ASP A 34 18.40 15.41 13.99
C ASP A 34 19.36 14.41 13.39
N LYS A 35 18.92 13.76 12.32
CA LYS A 35 19.72 12.76 11.62
C LYS A 35 19.86 13.16 10.16
N ASP A 36 21.09 13.24 9.69
CA ASP A 36 21.43 13.59 8.30
C ASP A 36 20.79 14.92 7.85
N GLY A 37 20.79 15.92 8.73
CA GLY A 37 20.21 17.25 8.48
C GLY A 37 18.68 17.31 8.58
N ARG A 38 18.01 16.20 8.87
CA ARG A 38 16.55 16.13 8.98
C ARG A 38 16.07 16.30 10.39
N VAL A 39 15.15 17.24 10.54
CA VAL A 39 14.41 17.48 11.78
C VAL A 39 13.31 16.42 11.91
N ASP A 40 13.13 15.90 13.11
CA ASP A 40 12.04 14.97 13.42
C ASP A 40 10.66 15.68 13.27
N PRO A 41 9.63 15.06 12.67
CA PRO A 41 8.34 15.73 12.45
C PRO A 41 7.70 16.29 13.73
N LEU A 42 7.83 15.60 14.86
CA LEU A 42 7.33 16.09 16.15
C LEU A 42 8.15 17.32 16.62
N ALA A 43 9.47 17.33 16.42
CA ALA A 43 10.31 18.49 16.71
C ALA A 43 9.90 19.71 15.86
N GLN A 44 9.65 19.49 14.57
CA GLN A 44 9.29 20.54 13.62
C GLN A 44 7.98 21.21 14.03
N VAL A 45 6.91 20.42 14.19
CA VAL A 45 5.58 20.96 14.48
C VAL A 45 5.53 21.67 15.85
N ALA A 46 6.26 21.17 16.84
CA ALA A 46 6.35 21.78 18.15
C ALA A 46 7.09 23.13 18.12
N ALA A 47 8.15 23.23 17.32
CA ALA A 47 8.90 24.47 17.15
C ALA A 47 8.09 25.56 16.42
N GLU A 48 7.33 25.17 15.39
CA GLU A 48 6.41 26.07 14.66
C GLU A 48 5.34 26.67 15.60
N ASP A 49 4.89 25.88 16.57
CA ASP A 49 3.94 26.28 17.60
C ASP A 49 4.56 27.05 18.79
N GLY A 50 5.89 27.25 18.80
CA GLY A 50 6.62 27.91 19.89
C GLY A 50 6.70 27.11 21.19
N VAL A 51 6.57 25.78 21.14
CA VAL A 51 6.76 24.88 22.29
C VAL A 51 8.23 24.53 22.44
N ASP A 52 8.72 24.45 23.68
CA ASP A 52 10.10 24.05 23.94
C ASP A 52 10.38 22.62 23.46
N VAL A 53 11.39 22.47 22.59
CA VAL A 53 11.82 21.18 22.02
C VAL A 53 13.18 20.79 22.58
N PHE A 54 13.25 19.60 23.17
CA PHE A 54 14.46 19.01 23.75
C PHE A 54 14.85 17.77 22.94
N LYS A 55 16.01 17.85 22.27
CA LYS A 55 16.57 16.73 21.50
C LYS A 55 17.45 15.86 22.41
N VAL A 56 16.90 14.74 22.87
CA VAL A 56 17.55 13.88 23.87
C VAL A 56 18.20 12.68 23.18
N GLU A 57 19.52 12.71 23.04
CA GLU A 57 20.28 11.57 22.49
C GLU A 57 20.19 10.34 23.42
N ARG A 58 20.28 10.57 24.74
CA ARG A 58 20.29 9.51 25.73
C ARG A 58 19.75 10.00 27.07
N TRP A 59 18.90 9.19 27.71
CA TRP A 59 18.31 9.53 29.01
C TRP A 59 19.16 9.11 30.22
N ARG A 60 19.97 8.05 30.07
CA ARG A 60 20.77 7.46 31.16
C ARG A 60 22.23 7.30 30.80
N ARG A 61 23.13 7.39 31.78
CA ARG A 61 24.53 6.94 31.66
C ARG A 61 24.87 6.08 32.86
N LYS A 62 25.42 4.88 32.62
CA LYS A 62 25.73 3.89 33.66
C LYS A 62 24.54 3.60 34.60
N GLY A 63 23.34 3.46 34.02
CA GLY A 63 22.11 3.15 34.76
C GLY A 63 21.44 4.33 35.49
N GLN A 64 22.08 5.49 35.56
CA GLN A 64 21.53 6.69 36.20
C GLN A 64 21.01 7.68 35.17
N THR A 65 19.90 8.35 35.48
CA THR A 65 19.35 9.45 34.67
C THR A 65 20.36 10.59 34.57
N LEU A 66 20.50 11.17 33.37
CA LEU A 66 21.37 12.33 33.18
C LEU A 66 20.80 13.55 33.93
N PRO A 67 21.55 14.16 34.87
CA PRO A 67 21.01 15.25 35.70
C PRO A 67 20.54 16.47 34.89
N ASP A 68 21.21 16.78 33.79
CA ASP A 68 20.84 17.92 32.94
C ASP A 68 19.53 17.66 32.18
N VAL A 69 19.36 16.45 31.63
CA VAL A 69 18.12 16.04 30.96
C VAL A 69 16.96 15.99 31.96
N LEU A 70 17.19 15.48 33.17
CA LEU A 70 16.18 15.46 34.22
C LEU A 70 15.77 16.88 34.62
N ARG A 71 16.72 17.81 34.81
CA ARG A 71 16.41 19.21 35.12
C ARG A 71 15.63 19.91 34.01
N GLN A 72 15.99 19.69 32.76
CA GLN A 72 15.25 20.19 31.59
C GLN A 72 13.81 19.65 31.60
N TYR A 73 13.66 18.34 31.77
CA TYR A 73 12.36 17.70 31.88
C TYR A 73 11.52 18.28 33.03
N GLN A 74 12.08 18.38 34.24
CA GLN A 74 11.34 18.91 35.39
C GLN A 74 10.92 20.37 35.21
N SER A 75 11.68 21.16 34.44
CA SER A 75 11.40 22.58 34.22
C SER A 75 10.10 22.84 33.45
N VAL A 76 9.61 21.85 32.68
CA VAL A 76 8.37 21.99 31.90
C VAL A 76 7.11 21.87 32.78
N GLY A 77 7.21 21.28 33.97
CA GLY A 77 6.10 21.15 34.92
C GLY A 77 4.89 20.43 34.31
N ALA A 78 5.09 19.21 33.81
CA ALA A 78 4.03 18.40 33.22
C ALA A 78 3.13 17.74 34.28
N ASP A 79 1.82 17.70 34.02
CA ASP A 79 0.83 16.97 34.82
C ASP A 79 0.71 15.50 34.37
N LEU A 80 1.05 15.21 33.11
CA LEU A 80 1.01 13.89 32.46
C LEU A 80 2.14 13.79 31.42
N ASN A 81 2.79 12.63 31.33
CA ASN A 81 3.62 12.30 30.17
C ASN A 81 2.83 11.44 29.17
N VAL A 82 2.97 11.77 27.90
CA VAL A 82 2.39 11.01 26.78
C VAL A 82 3.53 10.50 25.90
N LEU A 83 3.66 9.17 25.79
CA LEU A 83 4.73 8.49 25.05
C LEU A 83 4.15 7.77 23.82
N PRO A 84 3.83 8.51 22.73
CA PRO A 84 3.19 7.94 21.55
C PRO A 84 4.12 7.05 20.72
N PHE A 85 5.41 7.37 20.65
CA PHE A 85 6.39 6.51 19.97
C PHE A 85 7.80 6.76 20.50
N CYS A 86 8.17 6.04 21.56
CA CYS A 86 9.48 6.14 22.17
C CYS A 86 10.29 4.86 21.95
N THR A 87 11.52 4.99 21.44
CA THR A 87 12.42 3.85 21.17
C THR A 87 13.46 3.63 22.26
N GLN A 88 13.44 4.44 23.32
CA GLN A 88 14.35 4.35 24.46
C GLN A 88 13.58 4.06 25.74
N PHE A 89 14.20 3.28 26.64
CA PHE A 89 13.64 3.08 27.97
C PHE A 89 13.78 4.38 28.79
N ILE A 90 12.65 5.03 29.06
CA ILE A 90 12.61 6.28 29.83
C ILE A 90 12.81 6.00 31.33
N PRO A 91 13.61 6.81 32.03
CA PRO A 91 13.84 6.63 33.46
C PRO A 91 12.61 6.75 34.37
N MET A 92 12.56 5.98 35.47
CA MET A 92 11.42 6.01 36.40
C MET A 92 11.26 7.37 37.10
N ASP A 93 12.35 8.08 37.35
CA ASP A 93 12.32 9.46 37.88
C ASP A 93 11.76 10.49 36.88
N VAL A 94 11.56 10.11 35.61
CA VAL A 94 10.82 10.86 34.60
C VAL A 94 9.41 10.31 34.45
N ILE A 95 9.26 8.98 34.41
CA ILE A 95 7.97 8.29 34.26
C ILE A 95 7.00 8.60 35.41
N ASP A 96 7.50 8.62 36.64
CA ASP A 96 6.72 8.81 37.87
C ASP A 96 6.66 10.27 38.34
N PHE A 97 7.40 11.16 37.68
CA PHE A 97 7.44 12.58 38.06
C PHE A 97 6.08 13.30 38.00
N PRO A 98 5.30 13.20 36.92
CA PRO A 98 4.05 13.95 36.80
C PRO A 98 2.96 13.34 37.69
N GLN A 99 2.03 14.17 38.19
CA GLN A 99 0.96 13.72 39.10
C GLN A 99 0.08 12.61 38.49
N HIS A 100 -0.16 12.66 37.19
CA HIS A 100 -0.91 11.64 36.47
C HIS A 100 -0.02 10.57 35.83
N HIS A 101 1.25 10.45 36.21
CA HIS A 101 2.21 9.47 35.69
C HIS A 101 2.37 9.54 34.15
N SER A 102 2.74 8.42 33.54
CA SER A 102 3.00 8.33 32.11
C SER A 102 2.13 7.27 31.45
N ILE A 103 1.65 7.57 30.24
CA ILE A 103 0.99 6.59 29.36
C ILE A 103 1.81 6.36 28.10
N ILE A 104 1.81 5.12 27.62
CA ILE A 104 2.57 4.67 26.46
C ILE A 104 1.60 4.06 25.44
N TYR A 105 1.85 4.36 24.16
CA TYR A 105 1.24 3.65 23.04
C TYR A 105 2.08 2.41 22.69
N HIS A 106 1.40 1.28 22.48
CA HIS A 106 2.02 0.05 22.03
C HIS A 106 1.22 -0.62 20.90
N PRO A 107 1.83 -0.96 19.75
CA PRO A 107 1.10 -1.45 18.58
C PRO A 107 0.88 -2.97 18.61
N SER A 108 0.40 -3.50 19.73
CA SER A 108 -0.17 -4.85 19.82
C SER A 108 -1.25 -4.92 20.90
N LEU A 109 -1.93 -6.07 20.97
CA LEU A 109 -2.87 -6.41 22.04
C LEU A 109 -2.11 -7.00 23.24
N LEU A 110 -1.57 -6.12 24.09
CA LEU A 110 -0.91 -6.53 25.34
C LEU A 110 -1.83 -7.44 26.17
N PRO A 111 -1.30 -8.54 26.75
CA PRO A 111 0.12 -8.78 27.02
C PRO A 111 0.91 -9.47 25.89
N ARG A 112 0.29 -9.72 24.72
CA ARG A 112 0.97 -10.34 23.58
C ARG A 112 1.87 -9.33 22.86
N HIS A 113 3.02 -9.78 22.41
CA HIS A 113 4.03 -9.03 21.67
C HIS A 113 4.61 -7.82 22.41
N ARG A 114 5.05 -7.99 23.67
CA ARG A 114 5.86 -6.98 24.35
C ARG A 114 7.19 -6.79 23.62
N GLY A 115 7.71 -5.56 23.60
CA GLY A 115 8.97 -5.22 22.96
C GLY A 115 8.83 -4.43 21.65
N ALA A 116 9.98 -4.16 21.02
CA ALA A 116 10.10 -3.07 20.04
C ALA A 116 9.53 -3.36 18.64
N SER A 117 9.25 -4.61 18.29
CA SER A 117 8.84 -5.02 16.93
C SER A 117 7.48 -5.71 16.92
N ALA A 118 6.55 -5.22 17.73
CA ALA A 118 5.28 -5.90 17.99
C ALA A 118 4.42 -6.11 16.73
N ILE A 119 4.41 -5.15 15.80
CA ILE A 119 3.70 -5.28 14.50
C ILE A 119 4.32 -6.41 13.67
N ASN A 120 5.66 -6.47 13.61
CA ASN A 120 6.37 -7.52 12.89
C ASN A 120 5.96 -8.90 13.43
N TRP A 121 6.02 -9.08 14.74
CA TRP A 121 5.71 -10.37 15.38
C TRP A 121 4.25 -10.77 15.28
N THR A 122 3.32 -9.80 15.33
CA THR A 122 1.90 -10.05 15.05
C THR A 122 1.73 -10.74 13.69
N LEU A 123 2.45 -10.27 12.66
CA LEU A 123 2.35 -10.82 11.31
C LEU A 123 3.19 -12.10 11.12
N ILE A 124 4.39 -12.15 11.71
CA ILE A 124 5.30 -13.33 11.66
C ILE A 124 4.65 -14.55 12.30
N GLU A 125 3.98 -14.38 13.43
CA GLU A 125 3.28 -15.46 14.16
C GLU A 125 1.93 -15.84 13.53
N GLY A 126 1.49 -15.13 12.48
CA GLY A 126 0.26 -15.44 11.76
C GLY A 126 -1.02 -15.08 12.54
N ASP A 127 -0.97 -14.07 13.41
CA ASP A 127 -2.13 -13.67 14.20
C ASP A 127 -3.29 -13.24 13.30
N HIS A 128 -4.50 -13.69 13.63
CA HIS A 128 -5.73 -13.29 12.91
C HIS A 128 -6.29 -11.94 13.36
N GLU A 129 -5.83 -11.44 14.52
CA GLU A 129 -6.25 -10.19 15.10
C GLU A 129 -5.01 -9.38 15.50
N ALA A 130 -4.99 -8.11 15.08
CA ALA A 130 -3.97 -7.15 15.46
C ALA A 130 -4.64 -6.02 16.24
N GLY A 131 -3.85 -5.18 16.89
CA GLY A 131 -4.41 -4.06 17.62
C GLY A 131 -3.36 -3.18 18.25
N LEU A 132 -3.84 -2.29 19.09
CA LEU A 132 -3.03 -1.36 19.85
C LEU A 132 -3.51 -1.31 21.30
N THR A 133 -2.59 -0.94 22.18
CA THR A 133 -2.82 -0.75 23.59
C THR A 133 -2.29 0.61 24.00
N VAL A 134 -3.08 1.38 24.75
CA VAL A 134 -2.59 2.49 25.56
C VAL A 134 -2.54 2.00 27.00
N PHE A 135 -1.36 2.08 27.62
CA PHE A 135 -1.15 1.53 28.97
C PHE A 135 -0.36 2.51 29.85
N TRP A 136 -0.48 2.32 31.15
CA TRP A 136 0.26 3.07 32.17
C TRP A 136 1.66 2.49 32.29
N ALA A 137 2.69 3.33 32.19
CA ALA A 137 4.06 2.89 32.34
C ALA A 137 4.33 2.38 33.77
N ASP A 138 5.16 1.33 33.88
CA ASP A 138 5.71 0.79 35.13
C ASP A 138 7.21 0.52 34.96
N ASP A 139 7.82 -0.18 35.92
CA ASP A 139 9.26 -0.49 35.91
C ASP A 139 9.63 -1.71 35.04
N GLY A 140 8.64 -2.38 34.43
CA GLY A 140 8.84 -3.46 33.48
C GLY A 140 8.82 -3.00 32.02
N LEU A 141 9.04 -3.95 31.11
CA LEU A 141 8.99 -3.69 29.66
C LEU A 141 7.59 -4.04 29.13
N ASP A 142 6.80 -3.02 28.87
CA ASP A 142 5.43 -3.11 28.35
C ASP A 142 4.50 -3.97 29.24
N THR A 143 4.72 -3.95 30.57
CA THR A 143 3.98 -4.75 31.56
C THR A 143 2.87 -4.00 32.27
N GLY A 144 2.90 -2.68 32.21
CA GLY A 144 2.03 -1.86 33.03
C GLY A 144 0.54 -1.96 32.69
N PRO A 145 -0.35 -1.50 33.59
CA PRO A 145 -1.80 -1.68 33.45
C PRO A 145 -2.35 -1.07 32.16
N VAL A 146 -3.25 -1.79 31.49
CA VAL A 146 -3.97 -1.32 30.31
C VAL A 146 -4.94 -0.19 30.69
N LEU A 147 -4.94 0.87 29.90
CA LEU A 147 -5.93 1.95 29.93
C LEU A 147 -7.02 1.68 28.89
N LEU A 148 -6.65 1.41 27.64
CA LEU A 148 -7.59 0.99 26.61
C LEU A 148 -6.90 0.16 25.52
N GLN A 149 -7.71 -0.57 24.75
CA GLN A 149 -7.30 -1.35 23.59
C GLN A 149 -8.27 -1.16 22.43
N ARG A 150 -7.74 -1.33 21.21
CA ARG A 150 -8.51 -1.40 19.96
C ARG A 150 -7.94 -2.52 19.11
N SER A 151 -8.81 -3.26 18.42
CA SER A 151 -8.42 -4.38 17.58
C SER A 151 -8.98 -4.26 16.16
N CYS A 152 -8.33 -4.96 15.23
CA CYS A 152 -8.76 -5.15 13.87
C CYS A 152 -8.39 -6.55 13.38
N LYS A 153 -9.11 -7.04 12.37
CA LYS A 153 -8.75 -8.27 11.70
C LYS A 153 -7.46 -8.08 10.88
N VAL A 154 -6.55 -9.04 10.96
CA VAL A 154 -5.40 -9.15 10.05
C VAL A 154 -5.88 -9.77 8.74
N LEU A 155 -5.63 -9.11 7.62
CA LEU A 155 -5.89 -9.65 6.29
C LEU A 155 -4.76 -10.61 5.88
N PRO A 156 -5.03 -11.58 4.99
CA PRO A 156 -4.04 -12.59 4.60
C PRO A 156 -2.71 -11.98 4.17
N ASP A 157 -2.76 -10.96 3.31
CA ASP A 157 -1.56 -10.33 2.74
C ASP A 157 -1.19 -9.00 3.43
N ASP A 158 -1.66 -8.79 4.67
CA ASP A 158 -1.23 -7.62 5.44
C ASP A 158 0.27 -7.66 5.71
N THR A 159 0.89 -6.53 5.43
CA THR A 159 2.28 -6.19 5.71
C THR A 159 2.38 -5.28 6.92
N VAL A 160 3.59 -5.08 7.46
CA VAL A 160 3.83 -4.10 8.54
C VAL A 160 3.34 -2.72 8.13
N ASP A 161 3.66 -2.32 6.89
CA ASP A 161 3.28 -1.01 6.35
C ASP A 161 1.76 -0.87 6.17
N SER A 162 1.11 -1.84 5.53
CA SER A 162 -0.34 -1.77 5.27
C SER A 162 -1.18 -1.87 6.54
N LEU A 163 -0.82 -2.73 7.50
CA LEU A 163 -1.48 -2.82 8.80
C LEU A 163 -1.32 -1.51 9.60
N TYR A 164 -0.11 -0.95 9.58
CA TYR A 164 0.19 0.31 10.24
C TYR A 164 -0.64 1.46 9.67
N ASN A 165 -0.60 1.65 8.35
CA ASN A 165 -1.27 2.76 7.68
C ASN A 165 -2.80 2.63 7.72
N ARG A 166 -3.35 1.41 7.56
CA ARG A 166 -4.80 1.19 7.55
C ARG A 166 -5.44 1.37 8.93
N PHE A 167 -4.78 0.94 9.99
CA PHE A 167 -5.40 0.84 11.32
C PHE A 167 -4.55 1.42 12.45
N LEU A 168 -3.34 0.92 12.67
CA LEU A 168 -2.57 1.24 13.89
C LEU A 168 -2.22 2.72 14.00
N PHE A 169 -1.89 3.37 12.88
CA PHE A 169 -1.61 4.80 12.84
C PHE A 169 -2.89 5.62 13.11
N PRO A 170 -3.93 5.60 12.25
CA PRO A 170 -5.08 6.49 12.43
C PRO A 170 -5.88 6.20 13.71
N GLU A 171 -5.99 4.93 14.11
CA GLU A 171 -6.70 4.56 15.34
C GLU A 171 -5.82 4.81 16.58
N GLY A 172 -4.50 4.64 16.48
CA GLY A 172 -3.57 4.92 17.58
C GLY A 172 -3.55 6.39 17.99
N VAL A 173 -3.60 7.31 17.03
CA VAL A 173 -3.71 8.75 17.30
C VAL A 173 -4.97 9.06 18.11
N LYS A 174 -6.13 8.55 17.65
CA LYS A 174 -7.42 8.72 18.34
C LYS A 174 -7.41 8.10 19.73
N ALA A 175 -6.87 6.89 19.85
CA ALA A 175 -6.78 6.14 21.10
C ALA A 175 -5.93 6.88 22.15
N MET A 176 -4.81 7.49 21.73
CA MET A 176 -3.98 8.30 22.63
C MET A 176 -4.71 9.54 23.11
N ALA A 177 -5.41 10.26 22.22
CA ALA A 177 -6.20 11.42 22.62
C ALA A 177 -7.36 11.04 23.56
N GLU A 178 -8.07 9.94 23.26
CA GLU A 178 -9.12 9.40 24.13
C GLU A 178 -8.58 9.05 25.51
N ALA A 179 -7.42 8.39 25.59
CA ALA A 179 -6.78 8.06 26.84
C ALA A 179 -6.52 9.31 27.68
N VAL A 180 -5.98 10.37 27.07
CA VAL A 180 -5.75 11.64 27.78
C VAL A 180 -7.06 12.29 28.25
N ARG A 181 -8.14 12.26 27.45
CA ARG A 181 -9.46 12.75 27.87
C ARG A 181 -10.03 11.98 29.06
N LEU A 182 -9.88 10.66 29.07
CA LEU A 182 -10.28 9.82 30.21
C LEU A 182 -9.48 10.17 31.47
N ILE A 183 -8.19 10.46 31.35
CA ILE A 183 -7.35 10.90 32.47
C ILE A 183 -7.82 12.27 32.99
N ALA A 184 -8.03 13.23 32.08
CA ALA A 184 -8.46 14.59 32.43
C ALA A 184 -9.80 14.62 33.17
N THR A 185 -10.68 13.66 32.90
CA THR A 185 -12.00 13.53 33.53
C THR A 185 -12.02 12.59 34.74
N GLY A 186 -10.87 12.02 35.13
CA GLY A 186 -10.75 11.09 36.26
C GLY A 186 -11.42 9.72 36.03
N GLN A 187 -11.63 9.33 34.76
CA GLN A 187 -12.33 8.10 34.36
C GLN A 187 -11.38 7.05 33.75
N ALA A 188 -10.08 7.33 33.63
CA ALA A 188 -9.12 6.40 33.04
C ALA A 188 -8.96 5.13 33.89
N PRO A 189 -9.22 3.94 33.32
CA PRO A 189 -9.08 2.69 34.06
C PRO A 189 -7.60 2.29 34.18
N ARG A 190 -7.31 1.44 35.17
CA ARG A 190 -6.01 0.80 35.40
C ARG A 190 -6.22 -0.70 35.49
N ILE A 191 -6.19 -1.38 34.35
CA ILE A 191 -6.50 -2.81 34.26
C ILE A 191 -5.19 -3.59 34.23
N PRO A 192 -4.83 -4.34 35.29
CA PRO A 192 -3.62 -5.17 35.26
C PRO A 192 -3.63 -6.12 34.05
N GLN A 193 -2.50 -6.24 33.37
CA GLN A 193 -2.38 -7.19 32.26
C GLN A 193 -2.52 -8.63 32.77
N ALA A 194 -3.15 -9.48 31.97
CA ALA A 194 -3.19 -10.92 32.24
C ALA A 194 -1.79 -11.54 32.17
N VAL A 195 -1.57 -12.63 32.92
CA VAL A 195 -0.35 -13.44 32.81
C VAL A 195 -0.44 -14.40 31.63
N GLU A 196 -1.64 -14.92 31.38
CA GLU A 196 -1.92 -15.79 30.24
C GLU A 196 -1.81 -15.03 28.92
N GLY A 197 -1.18 -15.65 27.91
CA GLY A 197 -0.96 -15.04 26.59
C GLY A 197 0.16 -14.01 26.52
N ALA A 198 0.87 -13.74 27.63
CA ALA A 198 1.98 -12.81 27.65
C ALA A 198 3.18 -13.35 26.86
N THR A 199 3.67 -12.58 25.87
CA THR A 199 4.88 -12.91 25.11
C THR A 199 5.83 -11.72 25.10
N TYR A 200 7.12 -12.00 24.94
CA TYR A 200 8.15 -11.00 24.69
C TYR A 200 8.93 -11.42 23.46
N ASP A 201 9.00 -10.52 22.49
CA ASP A 201 9.60 -10.83 21.21
C ASP A 201 10.82 -9.93 20.94
N PRO A 202 11.93 -10.50 20.44
CA PRO A 202 13.15 -9.75 20.22
C PRO A 202 12.97 -8.72 19.10
N LYS A 203 13.71 -7.62 19.17
CA LYS A 203 13.69 -6.60 18.11
C LYS A 203 14.11 -7.20 16.76
N MET A 204 13.29 -6.98 15.73
CA MET A 204 13.63 -7.33 14.36
C MET A 204 14.67 -6.37 13.77
N THR A 205 15.66 -6.94 13.11
CA THR A 205 16.80 -6.25 12.48
C THR A 205 17.09 -6.89 11.14
N GLN A 206 17.85 -6.22 10.28
CA GLN A 206 18.28 -6.83 9.01
C GLN A 206 18.98 -8.18 9.24
N LYS A 207 19.78 -8.31 10.30
CA LYS A 207 20.47 -9.56 10.61
C LYS A 207 19.51 -10.71 10.94
N SER A 208 18.41 -10.42 11.65
CA SER A 208 17.41 -11.43 12.04
C SER A 208 16.33 -11.64 10.98
N ALA A 209 16.29 -10.81 9.93
CA ALA A 209 15.32 -10.90 8.83
C ALA A 209 15.77 -11.82 7.68
N LYS A 210 16.74 -12.72 7.92
CA LYS A 210 17.12 -13.74 6.93
C LYS A 210 16.05 -14.83 6.90
N ILE A 211 15.55 -15.18 5.72
CA ILE A 211 14.53 -16.22 5.55
C ILE A 211 15.13 -17.59 5.91
N ASP A 212 14.41 -18.33 6.76
CA ASP A 212 14.66 -19.74 7.04
C ASP A 212 13.78 -20.61 6.13
N TRP A 213 14.41 -21.24 5.14
CA TRP A 213 13.73 -22.08 4.15
C TRP A 213 13.33 -23.46 4.67
N SER A 214 13.60 -23.78 5.94
CA SER A 214 13.07 -24.99 6.58
C SER A 214 11.60 -24.86 7.01
N LEU A 215 11.06 -23.64 7.01
CA LEU A 215 9.69 -23.33 7.38
C LEU A 215 8.67 -23.69 6.28
N THR A 216 7.41 -23.78 6.67
CA THR A 216 6.26 -23.97 5.75
C THR A 216 6.03 -22.73 4.88
N ALA A 217 5.28 -22.85 3.78
CA ALA A 217 4.98 -21.69 2.93
C ALA A 217 4.22 -20.60 3.67
N GLU A 218 3.27 -20.97 4.55
CA GLU A 218 2.53 -20.01 5.38
C GLU A 218 3.46 -19.25 6.31
N GLN A 219 4.39 -19.94 6.98
CA GLN A 219 5.37 -19.30 7.85
C GLN A 219 6.35 -18.41 7.07
N ILE A 220 6.78 -18.81 5.87
CA ILE A 220 7.64 -18.00 5.01
C ILE A 220 6.89 -16.76 4.53
N HIS A 221 5.65 -16.91 4.09
CA HIS A 221 4.77 -15.80 3.70
C HIS A 221 4.57 -14.81 4.86
N ASN A 222 4.22 -15.32 6.04
CA ASN A 222 4.08 -14.55 7.28
C ASN A 222 5.37 -13.83 7.66
N PHE A 223 6.51 -14.50 7.51
CA PHE A 223 7.82 -13.90 7.76
C PHE A 223 8.15 -12.78 6.78
N ILE A 224 7.85 -12.95 5.49
CA ILE A 224 8.08 -11.91 4.48
C ILE A 224 7.18 -10.71 4.76
N ARG A 225 5.86 -10.90 4.85
CA ARG A 225 4.90 -9.80 5.09
C ARG A 225 5.11 -9.12 6.45
N GLY A 226 5.51 -9.88 7.46
CA GLY A 226 5.87 -9.38 8.79
C GLY A 226 7.19 -8.63 8.86
N ASN A 227 7.97 -8.59 7.78
CA ASN A 227 9.14 -7.73 7.64
C ASN A 227 9.00 -6.75 6.46
N ASP A 228 7.82 -6.62 5.86
CA ASP A 228 7.54 -5.75 4.71
C ASP A 228 6.97 -4.39 5.18
N LYS A 229 7.66 -3.25 5.04
CA LYS A 229 8.95 -3.04 4.35
C LYS A 229 10.19 -3.08 5.27
N VAL A 230 9.99 -2.98 6.58
CA VAL A 230 11.06 -2.82 7.58
C VAL A 230 11.06 -4.00 8.56
N PRO A 231 12.22 -4.64 8.80
CA PRO A 231 13.54 -4.38 8.20
C PRO A 231 13.68 -4.84 6.73
N GLY A 232 12.82 -5.75 6.27
CA GLY A 232 12.91 -6.38 4.96
C GLY A 232 13.45 -7.81 5.05
N ALA A 233 12.60 -8.80 4.79
CA ALA A 233 12.99 -10.21 4.75
C ALA A 233 13.90 -10.48 3.56
N TRP A 234 15.01 -11.20 3.75
CA TRP A 234 16.01 -11.37 2.69
C TRP A 234 16.53 -12.80 2.55
N THR A 235 16.99 -13.10 1.34
CA THR A 235 17.67 -14.34 0.96
C THR A 235 18.79 -14.04 -0.05
N THR A 236 19.46 -15.06 -0.55
CA THR A 236 20.39 -14.95 -1.68
C THR A 236 19.78 -15.61 -2.92
N VAL A 237 19.65 -14.85 -4.01
CA VAL A 237 19.20 -15.35 -5.33
C VAL A 237 20.38 -15.25 -6.29
N GLY A 238 20.77 -16.36 -6.90
CA GLY A 238 22.03 -16.49 -7.61
C GLY A 238 23.22 -16.21 -6.68
N SER A 239 23.97 -15.14 -6.95
CA SER A 239 25.09 -14.67 -6.12
C SER A 239 24.77 -13.42 -5.30
N GLU A 240 23.56 -12.89 -5.38
CA GLU A 240 23.21 -11.58 -4.81
C GLU A 240 22.26 -11.71 -3.62
N GLN A 241 22.50 -10.91 -2.58
CA GLN A 241 21.53 -10.77 -1.50
C GLN A 241 20.37 -9.87 -1.97
N VAL A 242 19.15 -10.37 -1.78
CA VAL A 242 17.93 -9.69 -2.18
C VAL A 242 16.93 -9.70 -1.03
N THR A 243 16.27 -8.56 -0.86
CA THR A 243 15.14 -8.39 0.05
C THR A 243 13.84 -8.61 -0.72
N LEU A 244 12.91 -9.37 -0.15
CA LEU A 244 11.68 -9.80 -0.79
C LEU A 244 10.49 -9.03 -0.21
N TYR A 245 9.58 -8.57 -1.08
CA TYR A 245 8.37 -7.82 -0.70
C TYR A 245 7.15 -8.25 -1.53
N GLY A 246 5.95 -7.99 -1.01
CA GLY A 246 4.69 -8.34 -1.67
C GLY A 246 4.54 -9.86 -1.81
N SER A 247 4.64 -10.57 -0.69
CA SER A 247 4.45 -12.02 -0.63
C SER A 247 2.98 -12.40 -0.62
N GLU A 248 2.62 -13.46 -1.33
CA GLU A 248 1.28 -14.07 -1.36
C GLU A 248 1.41 -15.60 -1.36
N LEU A 249 0.45 -16.30 -0.74
CA LEU A 249 0.37 -17.76 -0.84
C LEU A 249 -0.08 -18.17 -2.25
N TRP A 250 0.64 -19.10 -2.86
CA TRP A 250 0.37 -19.55 -4.23
C TRP A 250 -0.64 -20.70 -4.24
N GLN A 251 -1.74 -20.52 -4.99
CA GLN A 251 -2.82 -21.51 -5.12
C GLN A 251 -2.79 -22.27 -6.46
N GLY A 252 -1.88 -21.91 -7.37
CA GLY A 252 -1.74 -22.54 -8.69
C GLY A 252 -0.79 -23.75 -8.71
N GLY A 253 -0.71 -24.42 -9.86
CA GLY A 253 0.37 -25.37 -10.12
C GLY A 253 1.72 -24.67 -10.32
N THR A 254 2.77 -25.43 -10.60
CA THR A 254 4.08 -24.88 -10.96
C THR A 254 3.96 -23.98 -12.20
N PRO A 255 4.33 -22.69 -12.12
CA PRO A 255 4.24 -21.78 -13.24
C PRO A 255 5.34 -22.05 -14.28
N GLU A 256 5.07 -21.70 -15.53
CA GLU A 256 6.10 -21.62 -16.57
C GLU A 256 6.95 -20.36 -16.36
N GLY A 257 8.28 -20.50 -16.47
CA GLY A 257 9.20 -19.38 -16.28
C GLY A 257 10.66 -19.79 -16.31
N THR A 258 11.52 -18.89 -15.84
CA THR A 258 12.96 -19.11 -15.78
C THR A 258 13.34 -19.62 -14.39
N GLU A 259 13.91 -20.82 -14.32
CA GLU A 259 14.46 -21.33 -13.07
C GLU A 259 15.62 -20.46 -12.57
N VAL A 260 15.61 -20.17 -11.28
CA VAL A 260 16.67 -19.44 -10.59
C VAL A 260 17.14 -20.22 -9.37
N THR A 261 18.38 -19.99 -8.94
CA THR A 261 18.90 -20.61 -7.71
C THR A 261 18.65 -19.70 -6.53
N VAL A 262 18.09 -20.24 -5.45
CA VAL A 262 17.91 -19.53 -4.17
C VAL A 262 18.66 -20.29 -3.10
N ALA A 263 19.53 -19.60 -2.36
CA ALA A 263 20.34 -20.25 -1.33
C ALA A 263 19.44 -20.82 -0.22
N GLY A 264 19.57 -22.11 0.03
CA GLY A 264 18.77 -22.85 1.02
C GLY A 264 17.54 -23.56 0.43
N LEU A 265 17.21 -23.34 -0.85
CA LEU A 265 16.21 -24.12 -1.57
C LEU A 265 16.85 -25.11 -2.55
N PRO A 266 16.22 -26.27 -2.83
CA PRO A 266 16.68 -27.17 -3.88
C PRO A 266 16.58 -26.56 -5.29
N ALA A 267 17.34 -27.11 -6.25
CA ALA A 267 17.23 -26.69 -7.66
C ALA A 267 15.82 -26.99 -8.21
N GLY A 268 15.27 -26.08 -9.03
CA GLY A 268 13.90 -26.16 -9.55
C GLY A 268 12.82 -25.66 -8.58
N HIS A 269 13.17 -25.28 -7.34
CA HIS A 269 12.21 -24.75 -6.36
C HIS A 269 12.02 -23.24 -6.43
N ALA A 270 12.62 -22.57 -7.41
CA ALA A 270 12.43 -21.14 -7.61
C ALA A 270 12.33 -20.80 -9.10
N ILE A 271 11.24 -20.14 -9.48
CA ILE A 271 10.91 -19.81 -10.86
C ILE A 271 10.50 -18.35 -10.94
N VAL A 272 11.22 -17.59 -11.77
CA VAL A 272 10.79 -16.25 -12.17
C VAL A 272 9.75 -16.40 -13.28
N HIS A 273 8.55 -15.90 -13.04
CA HIS A 273 7.43 -15.95 -13.98
C HIS A 273 6.74 -14.59 -14.07
N LYS A 274 5.69 -14.50 -14.88
CA LYS A 274 5.01 -13.24 -15.19
C LYS A 274 4.44 -12.52 -13.94
N GLU A 275 4.03 -13.26 -12.91
CA GLU A 275 3.43 -12.68 -11.69
C GLU A 275 4.41 -12.54 -10.52
N GLY A 276 5.69 -12.92 -10.69
CA GLY A 276 6.72 -12.71 -9.69
C GLY A 276 7.78 -13.81 -9.61
N LEU A 277 8.32 -13.99 -8.40
CA LEU A 277 9.22 -15.08 -8.04
C LEU A 277 8.42 -16.12 -7.26
N TRP A 278 8.16 -17.25 -7.90
CA TRP A 278 7.53 -18.42 -7.30
C TRP A 278 8.58 -19.26 -6.56
N LEU A 279 8.26 -19.67 -5.34
CA LEU A 279 9.16 -20.35 -4.40
C LEU A 279 8.45 -21.57 -3.80
N LEU A 280 8.89 -22.78 -4.17
CA LEU A 280 8.38 -24.04 -3.62
C LEU A 280 9.07 -24.35 -2.30
N THR A 281 8.29 -24.53 -1.24
CA THR A 281 8.79 -24.76 0.12
C THR A 281 8.77 -26.24 0.49
N THR A 282 9.16 -26.58 1.72
CA THR A 282 9.41 -27.97 2.15
C THR A 282 8.13 -28.78 2.37
N ASP A 283 6.98 -28.14 2.41
CA ASP A 283 5.65 -28.75 2.61
C ASP A 283 4.89 -28.96 1.29
N ASP A 284 5.58 -28.90 0.15
CA ASP A 284 5.03 -28.98 -1.21
C ASP A 284 4.02 -27.87 -1.56
N THR A 285 4.00 -26.78 -0.78
CA THR A 285 3.26 -25.56 -1.09
C THR A 285 4.21 -24.41 -1.42
N ALA A 286 3.70 -23.39 -2.10
CA ALA A 286 4.54 -22.33 -2.66
C ALA A 286 4.10 -20.92 -2.23
N VAL A 287 5.08 -20.03 -2.23
CA VAL A 287 4.91 -18.58 -2.03
C VAL A 287 5.27 -17.87 -3.32
N ASN A 288 4.52 -16.84 -3.69
CA ASN A 288 4.90 -15.91 -4.74
C ASN A 288 5.34 -14.58 -4.13
N VAL A 289 6.40 -13.98 -4.68
CA VAL A 289 6.91 -12.67 -4.26
C VAL A 289 6.90 -11.73 -5.45
N ARG A 290 6.29 -10.55 -5.28
CA ARG A 290 6.13 -9.57 -6.37
C ARG A 290 7.34 -8.68 -6.60
N GLN A 291 8.08 -8.35 -5.55
CA GLN A 291 9.17 -7.37 -5.62
C GLN A 291 10.46 -7.87 -4.97
N MET A 292 11.58 -7.44 -5.54
CA MET A 292 12.92 -7.74 -5.05
C MET A 292 13.73 -6.46 -4.94
N LYS A 293 14.41 -6.24 -3.82
CA LYS A 293 15.35 -5.14 -3.62
C LYS A 293 16.76 -5.65 -3.41
N PHE A 294 17.69 -5.16 -4.22
CA PHE A 294 19.10 -5.52 -4.19
C PHE A 294 19.87 -4.68 -3.17
N GLU A 295 21.08 -5.13 -2.80
CA GLU A 295 22.00 -4.38 -1.93
C GLU A 295 22.37 -3.00 -2.49
N SER A 296 22.34 -2.84 -3.82
CA SER A 296 22.57 -1.55 -4.49
C SER A 296 21.51 -0.49 -4.18
N GLY A 297 20.38 -0.89 -3.59
CA GLY A 297 19.19 -0.10 -3.36
C GLY A 297 18.13 -0.22 -4.46
N LYS A 298 18.48 -0.75 -5.64
CA LYS A 298 17.54 -0.95 -6.76
C LYS A 298 16.44 -1.92 -6.33
N THR A 299 15.18 -1.55 -6.60
CA THR A 299 14.03 -2.44 -6.42
C THR A 299 13.45 -2.73 -7.81
N ILE A 300 13.05 -3.98 -8.05
CA ILE A 300 12.43 -4.42 -9.30
C ILE A 300 11.20 -5.26 -9.02
N LEU A 301 10.33 -5.39 -10.04
CA LEU A 301 9.39 -6.50 -10.09
C LEU A 301 10.19 -7.80 -10.21
N ALA A 302 9.83 -8.78 -9.40
CA ALA A 302 10.48 -10.09 -9.41
C ALA A 302 10.37 -10.77 -10.78
N SER A 303 9.30 -10.51 -11.53
CA SER A 303 9.07 -10.98 -12.91
C SER A 303 10.09 -10.44 -13.93
N ASN A 304 10.86 -9.40 -13.58
CA ASN A 304 11.90 -8.82 -14.42
C ASN A 304 13.31 -9.30 -14.03
N TYR A 305 13.45 -10.12 -12.99
CA TYR A 305 14.75 -10.65 -12.59
C TYR A 305 15.38 -11.47 -13.73
N GLY A 306 16.63 -11.17 -14.06
CA GLY A 306 17.39 -11.84 -15.12
C GLY A 306 17.07 -11.38 -16.55
N LYS A 307 16.15 -10.43 -16.76
CA LYS A 307 15.93 -9.78 -18.07
C LYS A 307 16.91 -8.63 -18.26
N THR A 308 17.51 -8.53 -19.44
CA THR A 308 18.27 -7.34 -19.83
C THR A 308 17.31 -6.18 -20.10
N ASP A 309 17.49 -5.07 -19.37
CA ASP A 309 16.80 -3.80 -19.65
C ASP A 309 17.22 -3.31 -21.06
N GLU A 310 16.42 -3.60 -22.09
CA GLU A 310 16.48 -2.82 -23.33
C GLU A 310 15.91 -1.43 -23.00
N LYS A 311 16.78 -0.53 -22.52
CA LYS A 311 16.47 0.89 -22.37
C LYS A 311 16.38 1.50 -23.77
N VAL A 312 15.23 1.32 -24.43
CA VAL A 312 14.85 2.17 -25.56
C VAL A 312 14.55 3.56 -24.98
N ALA A 313 15.30 4.57 -25.43
CA ALA A 313 15.05 5.95 -25.03
C ALA A 313 13.62 6.33 -25.40
N LEU A 314 12.83 6.79 -24.42
CA LEU A 314 11.51 7.33 -24.70
C LEU A 314 11.69 8.64 -25.48
N LEU A 315 11.14 8.72 -26.68
CA LEU A 315 10.99 10.00 -27.38
C LEU A 315 9.73 10.67 -26.82
N LEU A 316 9.91 11.80 -26.15
CA LEU A 316 8.82 12.61 -25.60
C LEU A 316 8.29 13.57 -26.66
N ASN A 317 6.99 13.83 -26.64
CA ASN A 317 6.38 14.95 -27.38
C ASN A 317 6.40 16.23 -26.51
N ASP A 318 6.02 17.37 -27.10
CA ASP A 318 6.06 18.67 -26.43
C ASP A 318 5.26 18.72 -25.11
N GLU A 319 4.11 18.03 -25.03
CA GLU A 319 3.31 17.96 -23.79
C GLU A 319 4.00 17.08 -22.73
N GLU A 320 4.59 15.96 -23.14
CA GLU A 320 5.30 15.04 -22.26
C GLU A 320 6.60 15.64 -21.70
N GLU A 321 7.29 16.50 -22.46
CA GLU A 321 8.44 17.28 -21.96
C GLU A 321 8.04 18.29 -20.86
N GLU A 322 6.83 18.85 -20.92
CA GLU A 322 6.31 19.70 -19.85
C GLU A 322 6.02 18.90 -18.56
N ILE A 323 5.51 17.68 -18.73
CA ILE A 323 5.25 16.77 -17.61
C ILE A 323 6.55 16.29 -16.95
N GLU A 324 7.59 15.99 -17.73
CA GLU A 324 8.91 15.67 -17.21
C GLU A 324 9.45 16.80 -16.32
N LYS A 325 9.38 18.06 -16.80
CA LYS A 325 9.81 19.23 -16.01
C LYS A 325 9.00 19.37 -14.72
N LEU A 326 7.68 19.21 -14.81
CA LEU A 326 6.79 19.27 -13.66
C LEU A 326 7.16 18.21 -12.60
N ILE A 327 7.47 16.98 -13.04
CA ILE A 327 7.93 15.89 -12.14
C ILE A 327 9.27 16.23 -11.49
N CYS A 328 10.21 16.81 -12.25
CA CYS A 328 11.49 17.26 -11.71
C CYS A 328 11.28 18.31 -10.61
N ASP A 329 10.43 19.31 -10.85
CA ASP A 329 10.10 20.35 -9.86
C ASP A 329 9.46 19.75 -8.60
N MET A 330 8.54 18.78 -8.75
CA MET A 330 7.96 18.04 -7.61
C MET A 330 9.04 17.31 -6.79
N TRP A 331 10.02 16.67 -7.45
CA TRP A 331 11.12 16.01 -6.75
C TRP A 331 11.99 17.01 -5.99
N GLN A 332 12.27 18.17 -6.58
CA GLN A 332 13.03 19.24 -5.92
C GLN A 332 12.31 19.75 -4.67
N ASP A 333 11.00 19.99 -4.76
CA ASP A 333 10.15 20.45 -3.65
C ASP A 333 10.03 19.39 -2.53
N ILE A 334 9.90 18.12 -2.89
CA ILE A 334 9.74 17.04 -1.91
C ILE A 334 11.06 16.73 -1.20
N LEU A 335 12.17 16.70 -1.96
CA LEU A 335 13.49 16.38 -1.44
C LEU A 335 14.20 17.60 -0.83
N GLN A 336 13.67 18.81 -1.05
CA GLN A 336 14.27 20.08 -0.66
C GLN A 336 15.69 20.23 -1.22
N ARG A 337 15.83 19.95 -2.53
CA ARG A 337 17.11 19.97 -3.26
C ARG A 337 16.93 20.56 -4.65
N GLU A 338 17.84 21.43 -5.07
CA GLU A 338 17.81 22.06 -6.41
C GLU A 338 18.61 21.28 -7.46
N ASP A 339 19.41 20.29 -7.04
CA ASP A 339 20.35 19.55 -7.88
C ASP A 339 19.83 18.17 -8.32
N ILE A 340 18.56 18.12 -8.72
CA ILE A 340 17.92 16.89 -9.22
C ILE A 340 18.19 16.71 -10.72
N THR A 341 18.69 15.54 -11.09
CA THR A 341 19.02 15.11 -12.46
C THR A 341 18.36 13.77 -12.78
N GLY A 342 18.34 13.36 -14.05
CA GLY A 342 17.73 12.11 -14.51
C GLY A 342 18.17 10.83 -13.78
N ASP A 343 19.45 10.77 -13.39
CA ASP A 343 20.06 9.66 -12.65
C ASP A 343 19.92 9.78 -11.12
N THR A 344 19.31 10.86 -10.62
CA THR A 344 19.08 11.04 -9.19
C THR A 344 18.13 9.97 -8.69
N ASP A 345 18.59 9.15 -7.74
CA ASP A 345 17.77 8.15 -7.06
C ASP A 345 17.02 8.78 -5.88
N PHE A 346 15.69 8.66 -5.89
CA PHE A 346 14.76 9.27 -4.93
C PHE A 346 15.11 8.92 -3.49
N PHE A 347 15.42 7.64 -3.23
CA PHE A 347 15.70 7.13 -1.89
C PHE A 347 17.13 7.45 -1.44
N LYS A 348 18.11 7.46 -2.36
CA LYS A 348 19.49 7.90 -2.06
C LYS A 348 19.59 9.41 -1.86
N ALA A 349 18.75 10.18 -2.54
CA ALA A 349 18.53 11.60 -2.27
C ALA A 349 17.78 11.83 -0.93
N GLY A 350 17.28 10.74 -0.35
CA GLY A 350 16.87 10.63 1.03
C GLY A 350 15.36 10.37 1.21
N ALA A 351 14.54 10.28 0.18
CA ALA A 351 13.10 10.02 0.34
C ALA A 351 12.82 8.79 1.21
N ARG A 352 11.70 8.82 1.94
CA ARG A 352 11.15 7.69 2.71
C ARG A 352 9.67 7.51 2.34
N SER A 353 8.96 6.66 3.08
CA SER A 353 7.56 6.33 2.78
C SER A 353 6.62 7.54 2.72
N MET A 354 6.85 8.57 3.54
CA MET A 354 6.02 9.79 3.52
C MET A 354 6.24 10.60 2.24
N GLU A 355 7.48 10.75 1.79
CA GLU A 355 7.80 11.42 0.53
C GLU A 355 7.27 10.65 -0.67
N VAL A 356 7.22 9.32 -0.61
CA VAL A 356 6.56 8.49 -1.63
C VAL A 356 5.06 8.81 -1.72
N VAL A 357 4.36 8.83 -0.58
CA VAL A 357 2.92 9.17 -0.54
C VAL A 357 2.70 10.59 -1.06
N ARG A 358 3.54 11.54 -0.65
CA ARG A 358 3.47 12.92 -1.13
C ARG A 358 3.70 13.02 -2.64
N LEU A 359 4.69 12.31 -3.18
CA LEU A 359 4.97 12.30 -4.61
C LEU A 359 3.79 11.73 -5.42
N VAL A 360 3.22 10.61 -4.97
CA VAL A 360 2.04 10.00 -5.61
C VAL A 360 0.87 10.97 -5.62
N GLU A 361 0.63 11.67 -4.52
CA GLU A 361 -0.43 12.66 -4.38
C GLU A 361 -0.20 13.92 -5.22
N GLU A 362 1.02 14.46 -5.26
CA GLU A 362 1.36 15.62 -6.09
C GLU A 362 1.25 15.30 -7.59
N VAL A 363 1.70 14.10 -8.02
CA VAL A 363 1.50 13.65 -9.40
C VAL A 363 0.03 13.51 -9.72
N ARG A 364 -0.79 12.95 -8.80
CA ARG A 364 -2.24 12.87 -9.00
C ARG A 364 -2.88 14.25 -9.17
N GLU A 365 -2.47 15.22 -8.34
CA GLU A 365 -3.02 16.57 -8.38
C GLU A 365 -2.59 17.34 -9.64
N ARG A 366 -1.32 17.23 -10.03
CA ARG A 366 -0.72 18.08 -11.07
C ARG A 366 -0.61 17.43 -12.45
N CYS A 367 -0.68 16.11 -12.56
CA CYS A 367 -0.61 15.35 -13.81
C CYS A 367 -1.96 14.72 -14.17
N MET A 368 -2.95 15.56 -14.52
CA MET A 368 -4.25 15.14 -15.10
C MET A 368 -5.07 14.13 -14.26
N GLY A 369 -4.92 14.08 -12.94
CA GLY A 369 -5.66 13.13 -12.10
C GLY A 369 -5.14 11.69 -12.18
N MET A 370 -3.91 11.50 -12.67
CA MET A 370 -3.30 10.19 -12.82
C MET A 370 -3.19 9.46 -11.48
N THR A 371 -3.57 8.19 -11.48
CA THR A 371 -3.42 7.35 -10.29
C THR A 371 -2.09 6.61 -10.38
N LEU A 372 -1.22 6.88 -9.43
CA LEU A 372 -0.04 6.08 -9.14
C LEU A 372 -0.25 5.34 -7.81
N HIS A 373 0.42 4.21 -7.66
CA HIS A 373 0.59 3.50 -6.42
C HIS A 373 1.98 3.78 -5.87
N ASN A 374 2.13 3.63 -4.56
CA ASN A 374 3.44 3.77 -3.91
C ASN A 374 4.49 2.88 -4.57
N ASP A 375 4.09 1.68 -5.01
CA ASP A 375 4.97 0.70 -5.68
C ASP A 375 5.59 1.24 -6.97
N ASP A 376 4.91 2.11 -7.71
CA ASP A 376 5.47 2.69 -8.93
C ASP A 376 6.72 3.54 -8.63
N VAL A 377 6.73 4.25 -7.50
CA VAL A 377 7.90 5.02 -7.04
C VAL A 377 9.02 4.10 -6.57
N TYR A 378 8.68 2.99 -5.91
CA TYR A 378 9.69 2.04 -5.45
C TYR A 378 10.34 1.29 -6.63
N LEU A 379 9.60 1.03 -7.70
CA LEU A 379 10.08 0.32 -8.89
C LEU A 379 10.86 1.21 -9.84
N ALA A 380 10.64 2.52 -9.78
CA ALA A 380 11.30 3.51 -10.62
C ALA A 380 12.03 4.53 -9.73
N THR A 381 13.18 4.10 -9.19
CA THR A 381 13.85 4.88 -8.14
C THR A 381 14.58 6.09 -8.67
N THR A 382 14.96 6.14 -9.95
CA THR A 382 15.58 7.33 -10.55
C THR A 382 14.57 8.22 -11.23
N LEU A 383 14.86 9.52 -11.36
CA LEU A 383 13.97 10.47 -12.03
C LEU A 383 13.60 10.00 -13.44
N ASP A 384 14.59 9.59 -14.24
CA ASP A 384 14.36 9.10 -15.62
C ASP A 384 13.42 7.88 -15.66
N GLU A 385 13.61 6.94 -14.73
CA GLU A 385 12.76 5.75 -14.64
C GLU A 385 11.34 6.14 -14.23
N PHE A 386 11.21 7.08 -13.29
CA PHE A 386 9.92 7.52 -12.79
C PHE A 386 9.14 8.31 -13.84
N VAL A 387 9.79 9.27 -14.51
CA VAL A 387 9.24 9.99 -15.66
C VAL A 387 8.78 9.00 -16.72
N ARG A 388 9.60 8.00 -17.06
CA ARG A 388 9.20 6.95 -18.00
C ARG A 388 7.93 6.21 -17.56
N VAL A 389 7.82 5.81 -16.30
CA VAL A 389 6.60 5.16 -15.78
C VAL A 389 5.38 6.07 -15.91
N VAL A 390 5.52 7.35 -15.54
CA VAL A 390 4.44 8.33 -15.63
C VAL A 390 4.01 8.53 -17.08
N ILE A 391 4.94 8.75 -18.00
CA ILE A 391 4.65 8.97 -19.43
C ILE A 391 4.05 7.73 -20.09
N LEU A 392 4.60 6.53 -19.84
CA LEU A 392 4.03 5.29 -20.37
C LEU A 392 2.59 5.09 -19.89
N ARG A 393 2.31 5.37 -18.63
CA ARG A 393 0.95 5.29 -18.08
C ARG A 393 0.01 6.35 -18.66
N MET A 394 0.52 7.53 -19.02
CA MET A 394 -0.24 8.54 -19.77
C MET A 394 -0.59 8.08 -21.18
N ARG A 395 0.33 7.38 -21.85
CA ARG A 395 0.11 6.76 -23.16
C ARG A 395 -0.85 5.56 -23.09
N GLY A 396 -1.19 5.09 -21.89
CA GLY A 396 -2.01 3.90 -21.67
C GLY A 396 -1.22 2.59 -21.64
N GLU A 397 0.11 2.66 -21.69
CA GLU A 397 1.02 1.52 -21.56
C GLU A 397 1.42 1.37 -20.09
N GLY A 398 0.62 0.64 -19.31
CA GLY A 398 0.85 0.49 -17.87
C GLY A 398 -0.07 -0.50 -17.16
N ASP A 399 -1.12 -0.96 -17.83
CA ASP A 399 -1.73 -2.25 -17.56
C ASP A 399 -1.18 -3.26 -18.56
N ASP A 400 -1.01 -4.52 -18.12
CA ASP A 400 -0.68 -5.66 -18.98
C ASP A 400 -1.37 -5.49 -20.34
N GLU A 401 -0.58 -5.41 -21.42
CA GLU A 401 -1.11 -5.43 -22.78
C GLU A 401 -2.16 -6.54 -22.85
N LEU A 402 -3.42 -6.20 -23.14
CA LEU A 402 -4.51 -7.16 -23.13
C LEU A 402 -4.24 -8.20 -24.22
N LYS A 403 -3.61 -9.31 -23.83
CA LYS A 403 -3.29 -10.40 -24.74
C LYS A 403 -4.55 -11.20 -24.99
N PHE A 404 -4.97 -11.22 -26.25
CA PHE A 404 -6.04 -12.07 -26.73
C PHE A 404 -5.65 -12.70 -28.06
N ASN A 405 -6.27 -13.83 -28.34
CA ASN A 405 -6.19 -14.46 -29.65
C ASN A 405 -7.06 -13.65 -30.62
N ALA A 406 -6.40 -12.88 -31.48
CA ALA A 406 -7.00 -11.99 -32.45
C ALA A 406 -7.67 -12.74 -33.60
N VAL A 407 -8.91 -12.36 -33.90
CA VAL A 407 -9.55 -12.66 -35.19
C VAL A 407 -9.39 -11.43 -36.07
N GLU A 408 -8.67 -11.59 -37.17
CA GLU A 408 -8.45 -10.53 -38.16
C GLU A 408 -9.41 -10.68 -39.34
N ARG A 409 -10.13 -9.61 -39.67
CA ARG A 409 -11.04 -9.56 -40.82
C ARG A 409 -10.92 -8.23 -41.55
N ASN A 410 -10.97 -8.28 -42.87
CA ASN A 410 -11.17 -7.09 -43.68
C ASN A 410 -12.66 -6.98 -44.04
N VAL A 411 -13.34 -5.96 -43.53
CA VAL A 411 -14.78 -5.74 -43.74
C VAL A 411 -14.97 -4.29 -44.15
N ASN A 412 -15.66 -4.05 -45.28
CA ASN A 412 -15.93 -2.71 -45.79
C ASN A 412 -14.68 -1.80 -45.92
N ASN A 413 -13.57 -2.36 -46.43
CA ASN A 413 -12.25 -1.68 -46.56
C ASN A 413 -11.62 -1.24 -45.23
N ARG A 414 -12.01 -1.85 -44.11
CA ARG A 414 -11.41 -1.65 -42.79
C ARG A 414 -10.92 -2.98 -42.26
N ASP A 415 -9.69 -3.01 -41.77
CA ASP A 415 -9.19 -4.13 -41.00
C ASP A 415 -9.72 -4.01 -39.57
N VAL A 416 -10.41 -5.05 -39.11
CA VAL A 416 -10.91 -5.16 -37.74
C VAL A 416 -10.22 -6.33 -37.05
N ASN A 417 -9.89 -6.11 -35.78
CA ASN A 417 -9.23 -7.09 -34.93
C ASN A 417 -10.02 -7.22 -33.62
N PHE A 418 -10.50 -8.43 -33.32
CA PHE A 418 -11.32 -8.66 -32.14
C PHE A 418 -11.07 -10.03 -31.48
N PRO A 419 -11.30 -10.15 -30.16
CA PRO A 419 -11.11 -11.39 -29.41
C PRO A 419 -12.22 -12.42 -29.68
N HIS A 420 -11.91 -13.69 -29.50
CA HIS A 420 -12.89 -14.79 -29.51
C HIS A 420 -12.99 -15.56 -28.18
N GLN A 421 -12.25 -15.11 -27.17
CA GLN A 421 -12.16 -15.69 -25.83
C GLN A 421 -13.16 -15.05 -24.85
N LEU A 422 -13.37 -15.67 -23.68
CA LEU A 422 -14.15 -15.06 -22.60
C LEU A 422 -13.36 -13.89 -21.99
N PHE A 423 -14.02 -12.80 -21.61
CA PHE A 423 -13.37 -11.71 -20.88
C PHE A 423 -13.75 -11.76 -19.39
N ILE A 424 -12.81 -12.19 -18.55
CA ILE A 424 -13.01 -12.40 -17.11
C ILE A 424 -11.84 -11.79 -16.33
N ASN A 425 -12.16 -10.93 -15.35
CA ASN A 425 -11.17 -10.33 -14.43
C ASN A 425 -10.00 -9.64 -15.17
N ASN A 426 -10.32 -8.74 -16.11
CA ASN A 426 -9.37 -7.99 -16.93
C ASN A 426 -8.45 -8.86 -17.82
N LYS A 427 -8.85 -10.10 -18.14
CA LYS A 427 -8.09 -11.01 -19.00
C LYS A 427 -9.01 -11.70 -20.00
N PHE A 428 -8.48 -11.94 -21.20
CA PHE A 428 -9.07 -12.87 -22.15
C PHE A 428 -8.63 -14.29 -21.80
N VAL A 429 -9.61 -15.18 -21.57
CA VAL A 429 -9.38 -16.54 -21.10
C VAL A 429 -10.18 -17.53 -21.95
N ASP A 430 -9.57 -18.69 -22.21
CA ASP A 430 -10.29 -19.80 -22.83
C ASP A 430 -11.36 -20.35 -21.87
N SER A 431 -12.47 -20.85 -22.40
CA SER A 431 -13.44 -21.57 -21.58
C SER A 431 -12.79 -22.79 -20.93
N THR A 432 -13.16 -23.07 -19.68
CA THR A 432 -12.83 -24.31 -18.97
C THR A 432 -13.16 -25.58 -19.76
N SER A 433 -14.25 -25.58 -20.53
CA SER A 433 -14.64 -26.71 -21.39
C SER A 433 -13.88 -26.76 -22.72
N LYS A 434 -13.25 -25.66 -23.13
CA LYS A 434 -12.74 -25.40 -24.49
C LYS A 434 -13.79 -25.57 -25.59
N ALA A 435 -15.07 -25.65 -25.25
CA ALA A 435 -16.14 -25.68 -26.22
C ALA A 435 -16.22 -24.32 -26.93
N VAL A 436 -16.48 -24.37 -28.23
CA VAL A 436 -16.62 -23.19 -29.07
C VAL A 436 -17.90 -23.28 -29.90
N SER A 437 -18.43 -22.14 -30.30
CA SER A 437 -19.58 -22.03 -31.21
C SER A 437 -19.20 -21.20 -32.43
N ASP A 438 -19.65 -21.62 -33.60
CA ASP A 438 -19.48 -20.84 -34.83
C ASP A 438 -20.35 -19.59 -34.77
N VAL A 439 -19.77 -18.45 -35.11
CA VAL A 439 -20.47 -17.21 -35.41
C VAL A 439 -20.58 -17.11 -36.91
N VAL A 440 -21.80 -17.06 -37.42
CA VAL A 440 -22.08 -17.13 -38.87
C VAL A 440 -22.50 -15.75 -39.36
N ASN A 441 -21.88 -15.30 -40.45
CA ASN A 441 -22.22 -14.06 -41.12
C ASN A 441 -23.65 -14.15 -41.67
N PRO A 442 -24.57 -13.29 -41.21
CA PRO A 442 -25.98 -13.35 -41.62
C PRO A 442 -26.21 -12.93 -43.08
N SER A 443 -25.22 -12.33 -43.74
CA SER A 443 -25.34 -11.85 -45.13
C SER A 443 -24.99 -12.92 -46.17
N ASP A 444 -24.07 -13.83 -45.86
CA ASP A 444 -23.53 -14.80 -46.82
C ASP A 444 -23.34 -16.23 -46.27
N GLU A 445 -23.76 -16.48 -45.04
CA GLU A 445 -23.67 -17.76 -44.33
C GLU A 445 -22.24 -18.27 -44.11
N SER A 446 -21.22 -17.45 -44.33
CA SER A 446 -19.83 -17.79 -44.04
C SER A 446 -19.54 -17.75 -42.54
N VAL A 447 -18.62 -18.59 -42.05
CA VAL A 447 -18.19 -18.56 -40.64
C VAL A 447 -17.26 -17.37 -40.40
N ILE A 448 -17.66 -16.46 -39.52
CA ILE A 448 -16.87 -15.29 -39.11
C ILE A 448 -15.71 -15.74 -38.23
N CYS A 449 -16.01 -16.45 -37.13
CA CYS A 449 -15.04 -17.02 -36.20
C CYS A 449 -15.70 -18.08 -35.29
N GLN A 450 -14.92 -18.69 -34.40
CA GLN A 450 -15.41 -19.57 -33.35
C GLN A 450 -15.22 -18.91 -31.99
N VAL A 451 -16.31 -18.63 -31.28
CA VAL A 451 -16.29 -17.97 -29.96
C VAL A 451 -16.35 -19.00 -28.83
N ALA A 452 -15.68 -18.72 -27.71
CA ALA A 452 -15.68 -19.59 -26.55
C ALA A 452 -17.08 -19.69 -25.90
N MET A 453 -17.50 -20.91 -25.57
CA MET A 453 -18.75 -21.19 -24.87
C MET A 453 -18.50 -21.30 -23.37
N GLY A 454 -18.96 -20.31 -22.59
CA GLY A 454 -18.80 -20.31 -21.14
C GLY A 454 -19.53 -21.46 -20.44
N THR A 455 -18.91 -22.03 -19.42
CA THR A 455 -19.50 -23.03 -18.52
C THR A 455 -20.03 -22.39 -17.22
N GLU A 456 -20.70 -23.18 -16.39
CA GLU A 456 -21.06 -22.78 -15.01
C GLU A 456 -19.82 -22.36 -14.20
N GLU A 457 -18.69 -23.06 -14.34
CA GLU A 457 -17.42 -22.72 -13.67
C GLU A 457 -16.85 -21.38 -14.16
N ASP A 458 -16.96 -21.10 -15.47
CA ASP A 458 -16.52 -19.81 -16.03
C ASP A 458 -17.38 -18.66 -15.49
N VAL A 459 -18.69 -18.89 -15.33
CA VAL A 459 -19.62 -17.93 -14.71
C VAL A 459 -19.27 -17.69 -13.24
N ASP A 460 -18.98 -18.75 -12.47
CA ASP A 460 -18.57 -18.62 -11.07
C ASP A 460 -17.30 -17.79 -10.92
N LYS A 461 -16.31 -17.98 -11.80
CA LYS A 461 -15.09 -17.15 -11.85
C LYS A 461 -15.40 -15.68 -12.14
N ALA A 462 -16.31 -15.41 -13.08
CA ALA A 462 -16.74 -14.05 -13.40
C ALA A 462 -17.48 -13.38 -12.23
N VAL A 463 -18.37 -14.11 -11.56
CA VAL A 463 -19.10 -13.62 -10.38
C VAL A 463 -18.15 -13.35 -9.22
N ALA A 464 -17.21 -14.25 -8.93
CA ALA A 464 -16.23 -14.05 -7.87
C ALA A 464 -15.33 -12.82 -8.14
N ALA A 465 -14.92 -12.61 -9.39
CA ALA A 465 -14.17 -11.41 -9.78
C ALA A 465 -15.00 -10.13 -9.60
N ALA A 466 -16.28 -10.15 -9.99
CA ALA A 466 -17.19 -9.04 -9.81
C ALA A 466 -17.45 -8.73 -8.32
N GLU A 467 -17.63 -9.76 -7.49
CA GLU A 467 -17.81 -9.63 -6.04
C GLU A 467 -16.56 -9.04 -5.37
N LYS A 468 -15.37 -9.50 -5.76
CA LYS A 468 -14.10 -8.93 -5.30
C LYS A 468 -13.97 -7.46 -5.69
N ALA A 469 -14.32 -7.08 -6.91
CA ALA A 469 -14.29 -5.69 -7.34
C ALA A 469 -15.32 -4.85 -6.57
N PHE A 470 -16.53 -5.37 -6.37
CA PHE A 470 -17.62 -4.70 -5.67
C PHE A 470 -17.29 -4.41 -4.20
N HIS A 471 -16.66 -5.35 -3.50
CA HIS A 471 -16.19 -5.15 -2.11
C HIS A 471 -14.77 -4.53 -2.03
N GLY A 472 -14.09 -4.43 -3.17
CA GLY A 472 -12.74 -3.92 -3.34
C GLY A 472 -12.71 -2.46 -3.78
N GLU A 473 -11.84 -2.16 -4.75
CA GLU A 473 -11.55 -0.79 -5.19
C GLU A 473 -12.77 -0.08 -5.76
N TRP A 474 -13.56 -0.76 -6.60
CA TRP A 474 -14.73 -0.15 -7.24
C TRP A 474 -15.79 0.30 -6.22
N GLY A 475 -16.08 -0.52 -5.20
CA GLY A 475 -17.04 -0.17 -4.16
C GLY A 475 -16.57 0.93 -3.22
N LYS A 476 -15.26 1.01 -2.97
CA LYS A 476 -14.64 2.05 -2.13
C LYS A 476 -14.43 3.36 -2.88
N MET A 477 -14.44 3.33 -4.22
CA MET A 477 -14.28 4.50 -5.07
C MET A 477 -15.48 5.44 -4.94
N ASN A 478 -15.19 6.72 -4.71
CA ASN A 478 -16.24 7.74 -4.62
C ASN A 478 -17.00 7.85 -5.96
N ALA A 479 -18.25 8.33 -5.90
CA ALA A 479 -19.11 8.36 -7.08
C ALA A 479 -18.54 9.21 -8.22
N ARG A 480 -17.88 10.35 -7.91
CA ARG A 480 -17.28 11.23 -8.91
C ARG A 480 -16.22 10.49 -9.73
N ASP A 481 -15.31 9.77 -9.08
CA ASP A 481 -14.23 9.07 -9.79
C ASP A 481 -14.75 7.86 -10.59
N ARG A 482 -15.80 7.17 -10.10
CA ARG A 482 -16.52 6.18 -10.92
C ARG A 482 -17.13 6.81 -12.17
N GLY A 483 -17.71 8.00 -12.04
CA GLY A 483 -18.21 8.79 -13.17
C GLY A 483 -17.12 9.09 -14.20
N LYS A 484 -15.91 9.49 -13.77
CA LYS A 484 -14.77 9.74 -14.68
C LYS A 484 -14.39 8.49 -15.48
N LEU A 485 -14.35 7.31 -14.85
CA LEU A 485 -14.04 6.06 -15.55
C LEU A 485 -15.11 5.72 -16.60
N MET A 486 -16.39 5.89 -16.27
CA MET A 486 -17.49 5.68 -17.22
C MET A 486 -17.43 6.67 -18.40
N TYR A 487 -17.09 7.93 -18.14
CA TYR A 487 -16.86 8.92 -19.20
C TYR A 487 -15.67 8.54 -20.09
N ARG A 488 -14.58 8.04 -19.50
CA ARG A 488 -13.41 7.58 -20.26
C ARG A 488 -13.77 6.41 -21.18
N LEU A 489 -14.55 5.43 -20.68
CA LEU A 489 -15.06 4.33 -21.50
C LEU A 489 -15.90 4.84 -22.68
N ALA A 490 -16.82 5.77 -22.43
CA ALA A 490 -17.65 6.36 -23.48
C ALA A 490 -16.82 7.14 -24.52
N SER A 491 -15.75 7.82 -24.08
CA SER A 491 -14.81 8.51 -24.99
C SER A 491 -14.10 7.51 -25.89
N LEU A 492 -13.52 6.45 -25.32
CA LEU A 492 -12.84 5.41 -26.10
C LEU A 492 -13.79 4.73 -27.08
N MET A 493 -15.03 4.44 -26.68
CA MET A 493 -16.04 3.92 -27.60
C MET A 493 -16.38 4.90 -28.73
N THR A 494 -16.31 6.22 -28.48
CA THR A 494 -16.51 7.25 -29.49
C THR A 494 -15.33 7.28 -30.47
N ASP A 495 -14.10 7.20 -29.96
CA ASP A 495 -12.88 7.18 -30.77
C ASP A 495 -12.83 5.96 -31.70
N HIS A 496 -13.35 4.82 -31.23
CA HIS A 496 -13.44 3.55 -31.97
C HIS A 496 -14.83 3.27 -32.57
N LEU A 497 -15.71 4.29 -32.66
CA LEU A 497 -17.12 4.12 -33.05
C LEU A 497 -17.30 3.40 -34.39
N GLU A 498 -16.52 3.78 -35.41
CA GLU A 498 -16.61 3.17 -36.74
C GLU A 498 -16.15 1.71 -36.76
N GLU A 499 -15.13 1.38 -35.95
CA GLU A 499 -14.62 0.01 -35.81
C GLU A 499 -15.66 -0.88 -35.13
N LEU A 500 -16.19 -0.44 -33.98
CA LEU A 500 -17.25 -1.14 -33.25
C LEU A 500 -18.50 -1.32 -34.10
N ALA A 501 -18.90 -0.30 -34.86
CA ALA A 501 -20.04 -0.39 -35.78
C ALA A 501 -19.80 -1.38 -36.93
N THR A 502 -18.55 -1.51 -37.39
CA THR A 502 -18.18 -2.47 -38.43
C THR A 502 -18.27 -3.91 -37.90
N ILE A 503 -17.77 -4.16 -36.68
CA ILE A 503 -17.86 -5.47 -36.01
C ILE A 503 -19.33 -5.82 -35.75
N GLU A 504 -20.11 -4.90 -35.20
CA GLU A 504 -21.54 -5.08 -34.95
C GLU A 504 -22.31 -5.40 -36.23
N THR A 505 -22.00 -4.71 -37.33
CA THR A 505 -22.61 -4.97 -38.65
C THR A 505 -22.26 -6.37 -39.16
N LEU A 506 -21.01 -6.79 -38.97
CA LEU A 506 -20.53 -8.11 -39.37
C LEU A 506 -21.26 -9.21 -38.60
N ASP A 507 -21.42 -9.06 -37.29
CA ASP A 507 -22.01 -10.06 -36.40
C ASP A 507 -23.55 -10.11 -36.51
N SER A 508 -24.23 -8.97 -36.35
CA SER A 508 -25.70 -8.93 -36.27
C SER A 508 -26.39 -8.78 -37.62
N GLY A 509 -25.66 -8.41 -38.68
CA GLY A 509 -26.21 -8.14 -40.01
C GLY A 509 -27.00 -6.84 -40.10
N ALA A 510 -26.93 -5.99 -39.08
CA ALA A 510 -27.57 -4.68 -39.09
C ALA A 510 -26.96 -3.78 -40.19
N LEU A 511 -27.75 -2.87 -40.74
CA LEU A 511 -27.20 -1.84 -41.63
C LEU A 511 -26.15 -1.01 -40.86
N TYR A 512 -25.00 -0.73 -41.48
CA TYR A 512 -23.91 0.02 -40.86
C TYR A 512 -24.36 1.34 -40.22
N THR A 513 -25.29 2.05 -40.85
CA THR A 513 -25.86 3.30 -40.32
C THR A 513 -26.68 3.11 -39.05
N VAL A 514 -27.32 1.94 -38.89
CA VAL A 514 -28.06 1.55 -37.68
C VAL A 514 -27.08 1.14 -36.59
N ALA A 515 -26.06 0.32 -36.90
CA ALA A 515 -25.00 -0.05 -35.96
C ALA A 515 -24.28 1.20 -35.41
N LEU A 516 -23.89 2.12 -36.30
CA LEU A 516 -23.18 3.36 -35.96
C LEU A 516 -24.02 4.29 -35.07
N LYS A 517 -25.26 4.59 -35.47
CA LYS A 517 -26.08 5.60 -34.77
C LYS A 517 -26.85 5.04 -33.58
N THR A 518 -27.26 3.78 -33.66
CA THR A 518 -28.23 3.19 -32.72
C THR A 518 -27.55 2.21 -31.80
N HIS A 519 -26.91 1.16 -32.31
CA HIS A 519 -26.36 0.11 -31.44
C HIS A 519 -25.18 0.64 -30.62
N VAL A 520 -24.16 1.18 -31.28
CA VAL A 520 -22.97 1.72 -30.63
C VAL A 520 -23.22 3.16 -30.16
N GLY A 521 -23.78 4.01 -31.03
CA GLY A 521 -24.07 5.41 -30.73
C GLY A 521 -24.95 5.61 -29.48
N MET A 522 -26.09 4.92 -29.37
CA MET A 522 -26.93 5.06 -28.16
C MET A 522 -26.30 4.40 -26.94
N SER A 523 -25.47 3.36 -27.11
CA SER A 523 -24.73 2.77 -25.97
C SER A 523 -23.75 3.78 -25.36
N ILE A 524 -23.08 4.58 -26.21
CA ILE A 524 -22.24 5.71 -25.76
C ILE A 524 -23.08 6.74 -25.02
N ASP A 525 -24.22 7.15 -25.58
CA ASP A 525 -25.12 8.12 -24.94
C ASP A 525 -25.61 7.62 -23.57
N VAL A 526 -25.92 6.33 -23.44
CA VAL A 526 -26.33 5.70 -22.18
C VAL A 526 -25.20 5.74 -21.16
N LEU A 527 -23.97 5.41 -21.55
CA LEU A 527 -22.80 5.48 -20.66
C LEU A 527 -22.54 6.91 -20.20
N GLN A 528 -22.58 7.89 -21.11
CA GLN A 528 -22.41 9.30 -20.79
C GLN A 528 -23.53 9.82 -19.87
N TYR A 529 -24.76 9.38 -20.12
CA TYR A 529 -25.90 9.71 -19.29
C TYR A 529 -25.69 9.23 -17.85
N PHE A 530 -25.41 7.94 -17.64
CA PHE A 530 -25.19 7.38 -16.30
C PHE A 530 -23.92 7.91 -15.63
N ALA A 531 -22.84 8.14 -16.37
CA ALA A 531 -21.64 8.78 -15.85
C ALA A 531 -21.95 10.17 -15.26
N GLY A 532 -22.81 10.93 -15.93
CA GLY A 532 -23.26 12.25 -15.48
C GLY A 532 -24.31 12.24 -14.37
N TRP A 533 -24.80 11.07 -13.95
CA TRP A 533 -25.60 10.97 -12.72
C TRP A 533 -24.72 10.76 -11.50
N CYS A 534 -23.51 10.22 -11.67
CA CYS A 534 -22.58 9.94 -10.57
C CYS A 534 -22.15 11.19 -9.79
N ASP A 535 -22.20 12.38 -10.41
CA ASP A 535 -21.91 13.67 -9.77
C ASP A 535 -23.17 14.51 -9.47
N LYS A 536 -24.32 14.18 -10.07
CA LYS A 536 -25.60 14.91 -9.92
C LYS A 536 -26.55 14.31 -8.88
N ILE A 537 -26.43 13.03 -8.54
CA ILE A 537 -27.25 12.40 -7.49
C ILE A 537 -26.51 12.38 -6.14
N GLN A 538 -26.82 13.33 -5.27
CA GLN A 538 -26.54 13.19 -3.83
C GLN A 538 -27.67 12.38 -3.15
N VAL A 539 -27.84 11.10 -3.49
CA VAL A 539 -28.78 10.26 -2.72
C VAL A 539 -28.09 9.86 -1.42
N ARG A 540 -28.44 10.58 -0.35
CA ARG A 540 -28.36 10.09 1.02
C ARG A 540 -29.37 8.96 1.15
N TYR A 541 -28.91 7.71 1.19
CA TYR A 541 -29.79 6.60 1.54
C TYR A 541 -30.14 6.68 3.02
N ARG A 542 -31.40 7.01 3.34
CA ARG A 542 -31.96 6.65 4.65
C ARG A 542 -32.27 5.16 4.61
N THR A 543 -31.42 4.34 5.20
CA THR A 543 -31.79 2.95 5.50
C THR A 543 -32.94 2.96 6.49
N HIS A 544 -33.82 1.95 6.42
CA HIS A 544 -35.02 1.81 7.27
C HIS A 544 -34.70 1.68 8.78
N ARG A 545 -33.42 1.78 9.18
CA ARG A 545 -32.91 1.75 10.57
C ARG A 545 -32.27 3.06 11.04
N GLY A 546 -32.46 4.17 10.33
CA GLY A 546 -32.22 5.50 10.90
C GLY A 546 -30.77 5.86 11.22
N HIS A 547 -29.79 5.24 10.57
CA HIS A 547 -28.40 5.70 10.60
C HIS A 547 -28.02 6.32 9.26
N LEU A 548 -27.47 7.54 9.32
CA LEU A 548 -26.91 8.26 8.18
C LEU A 548 -25.60 7.60 7.80
N VAL A 549 -25.46 7.21 6.53
CA VAL A 549 -24.17 6.99 5.87
C VAL A 549 -24.00 8.09 4.84
#